data_AF-A0A358XKQ0-F1
#
_entry.id   AF-A0A358XKQ0-F1
#
_cell.length_a   1.000
_cell.length_b   1.000
_cell.length_c   1.000
_cell.angle_alpha   90.00
_cell.angle_beta   90.00
_cell.angle_gamma   90.00
#
_symmetry.space_group_name_H-M   'P 1'
#
loop_
_entity.id
_entity.type
_entity.pdbx_description
1 polymer ?
#
loop_
_entity_poly.entity_id
_entity_poly.type
_entity_poly.pdbx_seq_one_letter_code
_entity_poly.pdbx_strand_id
1 'polypeptide(L)'
;QRVAEEGELWYVMEQKNTTAIAAVCGVVSGNLECIDIDSKYYPGIDAILLSDIAKFYPHLYARLRIHRTPSGGYHILYRIADHAPQGNIKLAGRMKTDEELQADYASGKRKPTKTVNFLETRGEGGYFLFPPSLGYTVHQNNPIPVITWEERCSLINLCQSYCEITKVAPSPKLTQTQDSIYTTNPFEDFNNQCDPVQLMESQGWKFLRENARFIWFTRPGKEDGVSASFNREKRVFFIFTTSTDLDEKRGYKPATLFAEFTHNGDKKAAFRELVQGGFGQVKRNVEQSLVKKAVINGQAAIPPNFSEEAKEEFQRLSEQFAQMHPYGVFWQYDENHKMQISREDFLNVAKNLGFRSYKQAAIQINGKFVDRIDVMTFFDNMKGYIQEEEADVYKDICNAYEKFIQSSGKFIMDNRLERFDDSDCIYDTADC
;
A
#
# COMPACT_ATOMS: atom_id res chain seq x y z
N GLN A 1 -39.98 -38.03 5.20
CA GLN A 1 -40.24 -37.78 6.63
C GLN A 1 -41.53 -36.99 6.75
N ARG A 2 -42.37 -37.29 7.74
CA ARG A 2 -43.55 -36.49 8.06
C ARG A 2 -43.12 -35.15 8.65
N VAL A 3 -43.73 -34.05 8.21
CA VAL A 3 -43.55 -32.72 8.81
C VAL A 3 -44.63 -32.54 9.88
N ALA A 4 -44.26 -32.09 11.08
CA ALA A 4 -45.22 -31.81 12.14
C ALA A 4 -46.06 -30.59 11.77
N GLU A 5 -47.36 -30.65 12.03
CA GLU A 5 -48.26 -29.50 11.86
C GLU A 5 -48.10 -28.52 13.02
N GLU A 6 -48.48 -27.25 12.82
CA GLU A 6 -48.36 -26.22 13.84
C GLU A 6 -49.10 -26.59 15.14
N GLY A 7 -50.29 -27.18 15.03
CA GLY A 7 -51.07 -27.65 16.19
C GLY A 7 -50.36 -28.75 16.98
N GLU A 8 -49.58 -29.61 16.31
CA GLU A 8 -48.78 -30.64 16.99
C GLU A 8 -47.63 -30.01 17.76
N LEU A 9 -47.00 -28.97 17.21
CA LEU A 9 -45.95 -28.22 17.91
C LEU A 9 -46.52 -27.53 19.17
N TRP A 10 -47.70 -26.90 19.06
CA TRP A 10 -48.39 -26.30 20.21
C TRP A 10 -48.73 -27.34 21.29
N TYR A 11 -49.28 -28.48 20.89
CA TYR A 11 -49.60 -29.57 21.81
C TYR A 11 -48.35 -30.07 22.55
N VAL A 12 -47.24 -30.28 21.85
CA VAL A 12 -45.98 -30.70 22.47
C VAL A 12 -45.44 -29.65 23.44
N MET A 13 -45.52 -28.36 23.09
CA MET A 13 -45.09 -27.26 23.97
C MET A 13 -45.93 -27.21 25.25
N GLU A 14 -47.25 -27.35 25.14
CA GLU A 14 -48.17 -27.40 26.28
C GLU A 14 -47.86 -28.59 27.21
N GLN A 15 -47.69 -29.80 26.65
CA GLN A 15 -47.34 -31.01 27.41
C GLN A 15 -46.00 -30.89 28.15
N LYS A 16 -45.06 -30.11 27.60
CA LYS A 16 -43.75 -29.85 28.20
C LYS A 16 -43.71 -28.57 29.06
N ASN A 17 -44.85 -27.90 29.24
CA ASN A 17 -44.96 -26.62 29.95
C ASN A 17 -43.89 -25.61 29.51
N THR A 18 -43.69 -25.50 28.20
CA THR A 18 -42.72 -24.58 27.57
C THR A 18 -43.44 -23.70 26.56
N THR A 19 -42.87 -22.54 26.27
CA THR A 19 -43.35 -21.60 25.24
C THR A 19 -42.41 -21.55 24.03
N ALA A 20 -41.42 -22.44 23.98
CA ALA A 20 -40.36 -22.41 22.98
C ALA A 20 -40.07 -23.80 22.40
N ILE A 21 -39.83 -23.82 21.10
CA ILE A 21 -39.32 -24.95 20.34
C ILE A 21 -38.13 -24.52 19.48
N ALA A 22 -37.13 -25.38 19.41
CA ALA A 22 -35.90 -25.14 18.64
C ALA A 22 -35.83 -26.04 17.41
N ALA A 23 -35.30 -25.50 16.32
CA ALA A 23 -34.85 -26.29 15.18
C ALA A 23 -33.36 -26.57 15.36
N VAL A 24 -32.97 -27.85 15.38
CA VAL A 24 -31.57 -28.25 15.34
C VAL A 24 -31.05 -28.03 13.92
N CYS A 25 -29.88 -27.41 13.77
CA CYS A 25 -29.24 -27.16 12.48
C CYS A 25 -28.27 -28.29 12.11
N GLY A 26 -27.75 -28.25 10.88
CA GLY A 26 -26.78 -29.22 10.40
C GLY A 26 -27.36 -30.35 9.56
N VAL A 27 -26.55 -31.39 9.37
CA VAL A 27 -26.83 -32.56 8.53
C VAL A 27 -28.09 -33.29 8.99
N VAL A 28 -28.30 -33.42 10.31
CA VAL A 28 -29.47 -34.11 10.90
C VAL A 28 -30.80 -33.54 10.42
N SER A 29 -30.82 -32.24 10.13
CA SER A 29 -32.01 -31.55 9.69
C SER A 29 -32.08 -31.39 8.19
N GLY A 30 -31.22 -32.02 7.39
CA GLY A 30 -31.15 -31.83 5.93
C GLY A 30 -30.34 -30.58 5.56
N ASN A 31 -29.15 -30.44 6.13
CA ASN A 31 -28.22 -29.33 5.93
C ASN A 31 -28.82 -27.95 6.24
N LEU A 32 -29.64 -27.85 7.30
CA LEU A 32 -30.23 -26.58 7.72
C LEU A 32 -29.15 -25.65 8.31
N GLU A 33 -29.09 -24.41 7.85
CA GLU A 33 -28.28 -23.35 8.46
C GLU A 33 -29.15 -22.09 8.60
N CYS A 34 -28.87 -21.29 9.63
CA CYS A 34 -29.53 -20.03 9.87
C CYS A 34 -28.49 -18.93 10.07
N ILE A 35 -28.68 -17.76 9.43
CA ILE A 35 -27.98 -16.53 9.81
C ILE A 35 -28.82 -15.81 10.85
N ASP A 36 -28.28 -15.67 12.05
CA ASP A 36 -28.87 -14.99 13.21
C ASP A 36 -28.38 -13.54 13.24
N ILE A 37 -29.30 -12.60 13.08
CA ILE A 37 -29.08 -11.17 13.05
C ILE A 37 -29.57 -10.57 14.36
N ASP A 38 -28.64 -10.16 15.22
CA ASP A 38 -28.96 -9.55 16.51
C ASP A 38 -28.85 -8.01 16.47
N SER A 39 -29.96 -7.36 16.11
CA SER A 39 -30.06 -5.90 16.06
C SER A 39 -29.91 -5.21 17.41
N LYS A 40 -29.97 -5.93 18.54
CA LYS A 40 -29.77 -5.34 19.87
C LYS A 40 -28.36 -4.78 20.02
N TYR A 41 -27.36 -5.53 19.54
CA TYR A 41 -25.97 -5.13 19.65
C TYR A 41 -25.54 -4.18 18.53
N TYR A 42 -26.29 -4.12 17.44
CA TYR A 42 -26.05 -3.17 16.36
C TYR A 42 -27.37 -2.65 15.79
N PRO A 43 -27.96 -1.58 16.37
CA PRO A 43 -29.22 -1.05 15.90
C PRO A 43 -29.19 -0.70 14.41
N GLY A 44 -30.15 -1.22 13.65
CA GLY A 44 -30.29 -0.99 12.21
C GLY A 44 -29.46 -1.91 11.30
N ILE A 45 -28.65 -2.83 11.85
CA ILE A 45 -27.90 -3.80 11.03
C ILE A 45 -28.82 -4.67 10.17
N ASP A 46 -29.99 -5.03 10.69
CA ASP A 46 -31.01 -5.82 9.99
C ASP A 46 -31.49 -5.12 8.72
N ALA A 47 -31.90 -3.86 8.83
CA ALA A 47 -32.36 -3.08 7.70
C ALA A 47 -31.26 -2.90 6.65
N ILE A 48 -30.02 -2.63 7.09
CA ILE A 48 -28.87 -2.47 6.20
C ILE A 48 -28.56 -3.79 5.48
N LEU A 49 -28.40 -4.88 6.24
CA LEU A 49 -28.01 -6.18 5.68
C LEU A 49 -29.09 -6.76 4.78
N LEU A 50 -30.36 -6.71 5.17
CA LEU A 50 -31.46 -7.20 4.33
C LEU A 50 -31.59 -6.38 3.04
N SER A 51 -31.41 -5.06 3.11
CA SER A 51 -31.38 -4.18 1.93
C SER A 51 -30.21 -4.53 1.01
N ASP A 52 -29.01 -4.71 1.55
CA ASP A 52 -27.82 -5.06 0.76
C ASP A 52 -27.95 -6.47 0.15
N ILE A 53 -28.52 -7.46 0.86
CA ILE A 53 -28.84 -8.79 0.29
C ILE A 53 -29.87 -8.66 -0.84
N ALA A 54 -30.96 -7.92 -0.64
CA ALA A 54 -32.00 -7.73 -1.65
C ALA A 54 -31.46 -7.05 -2.91
N LYS A 55 -30.57 -6.07 -2.73
CA LYS A 55 -29.92 -5.35 -3.83
C LYS A 55 -28.89 -6.20 -4.57
N PHE A 56 -28.10 -7.00 -3.85
CA PHE A 56 -26.96 -7.71 -4.44
C PHE A 56 -27.36 -9.07 -4.99
N TYR A 57 -28.27 -9.76 -4.31
CA TYR A 57 -28.72 -11.10 -4.67
C TYR A 57 -30.25 -11.15 -4.75
N PRO A 58 -30.91 -10.37 -5.64
CA PRO A 58 -32.36 -10.27 -5.69
C PRO A 58 -33.05 -11.62 -5.90
N HIS A 59 -32.46 -12.48 -6.75
CA HIS A 59 -32.96 -13.83 -7.00
C HIS A 59 -32.89 -14.74 -5.76
N LEU A 60 -31.83 -14.58 -4.95
CA LEU A 60 -31.66 -15.32 -3.70
C LEU A 60 -32.61 -14.78 -2.64
N TYR A 61 -32.63 -13.46 -2.44
CA TYR A 61 -33.48 -12.78 -1.45
C TYR A 61 -34.96 -13.13 -1.62
N ALA A 62 -35.47 -13.15 -2.85
CA ALA A 62 -36.85 -13.50 -3.15
C ALA A 62 -37.25 -14.92 -2.69
N ARG A 63 -36.28 -15.83 -2.51
CA ARG A 63 -36.48 -17.23 -2.10
C ARG A 63 -36.27 -17.46 -0.60
N LEU A 64 -35.62 -16.54 0.11
CA LEU A 64 -35.26 -16.73 1.52
C LEU A 64 -36.49 -16.89 2.42
N ARG A 65 -36.36 -17.72 3.46
CA ARG A 65 -37.31 -17.82 4.57
C ARG A 65 -36.76 -16.97 5.71
N ILE A 66 -37.51 -15.96 6.13
CA ILE A 66 -37.04 -15.00 7.14
C ILE A 66 -38.03 -14.94 8.30
N HIS A 67 -37.52 -15.11 9.52
CA HIS A 67 -38.26 -14.93 10.76
C HIS A 67 -37.76 -13.70 11.51
N ARG A 68 -38.64 -13.11 12.34
CA ARG A 68 -38.30 -12.04 13.27
C ARG A 68 -38.18 -12.60 14.68
N THR A 69 -37.16 -12.16 15.40
CA THR A 69 -36.88 -12.58 16.78
C THR A 69 -37.55 -11.63 17.80
N PRO A 70 -37.79 -12.07 19.05
CA PRO A 70 -38.39 -11.24 20.08
C PRO A 70 -37.56 -10.00 20.45
N SER A 71 -36.24 -10.05 20.27
CA SER A 71 -35.31 -8.94 20.53
C SER A 71 -35.27 -7.91 19.38
N GLY A 72 -36.06 -8.12 18.32
CA GLY A 72 -36.13 -7.22 17.16
C GLY A 72 -35.18 -7.60 16.01
N GLY A 73 -34.39 -8.66 16.17
CA GLY A 73 -33.51 -9.22 15.14
C GLY A 73 -34.23 -10.13 14.15
N TYR A 74 -33.45 -10.85 13.34
CA TYR A 74 -33.95 -11.71 12.27
C TYR A 74 -33.19 -13.03 12.16
N HIS A 75 -33.89 -14.08 11.74
CA HIS A 75 -33.30 -15.34 11.32
C HIS A 75 -33.51 -15.51 9.81
N ILE A 76 -32.42 -15.69 9.06
CA ILE A 76 -32.46 -16.07 7.63
C ILE A 76 -32.19 -17.56 7.53
N LEU A 77 -33.18 -18.34 7.09
CA LEU A 77 -33.14 -19.80 7.04
C LEU A 77 -32.89 -20.28 5.61
N TYR A 78 -31.99 -21.24 5.45
CA TYR A 78 -31.73 -21.94 4.19
C TYR A 78 -31.15 -23.33 4.42
N ARG A 79 -31.12 -24.14 3.36
CA ARG A 79 -30.45 -25.45 3.33
C ARG A 79 -29.31 -25.42 2.33
N ILE A 80 -28.25 -26.16 2.59
CA ILE A 80 -27.09 -26.23 1.70
C ILE A 80 -27.19 -27.48 0.81
N ALA A 81 -27.10 -27.29 -0.50
CA ALA A 81 -27.34 -28.32 -1.51
C ALA A 81 -26.18 -29.33 -1.62
N ASP A 82 -24.95 -28.83 -1.63
CA ASP A 82 -23.76 -29.51 -2.17
C ASP A 82 -22.63 -29.65 -1.14
N HIS A 83 -22.81 -29.12 0.08
CA HIS A 83 -21.84 -29.19 1.17
C HIS A 83 -22.54 -29.40 2.52
N ALA A 84 -21.82 -29.98 3.48
CA ALA A 84 -22.29 -30.02 4.86
C ALA A 84 -22.18 -28.61 5.50
N PRO A 85 -23.16 -28.18 6.31
CA PRO A 85 -23.03 -26.95 7.07
C PRO A 85 -21.81 -27.00 7.97
N GLN A 86 -21.15 -25.85 8.09
CA GLN A 86 -20.14 -25.66 9.13
C GLN A 86 -20.84 -25.51 10.49
N GLY A 87 -20.08 -25.46 11.59
CA GLY A 87 -20.63 -25.16 12.91
C GLY A 87 -21.09 -23.71 13.06
N ASN A 88 -21.30 -23.28 14.30
CA ASN A 88 -21.64 -21.88 14.60
C ASN A 88 -20.43 -20.97 14.37
N ILE A 89 -20.57 -19.98 13.48
CA ILE A 89 -19.49 -19.05 13.11
C ILE A 89 -19.91 -17.63 13.45
N LYS A 90 -19.04 -16.92 14.16
CA LYS A 90 -19.18 -15.48 14.40
C LYS A 90 -18.80 -14.73 13.12
N LEU A 91 -19.74 -14.01 12.53
CA LEU A 91 -19.55 -13.31 11.26
C LEU A 91 -19.17 -11.86 11.47
N ALA A 92 -19.86 -11.15 12.36
CA ALA A 92 -19.59 -9.75 12.63
C ALA A 92 -19.80 -9.41 14.10
N GLY A 93 -18.84 -8.64 14.63
CA GLY A 93 -18.88 -8.13 15.99
C GLY A 93 -18.22 -6.77 16.11
N ARG A 94 -18.43 -6.14 17.27
CA ARG A 94 -17.83 -4.87 17.67
C ARG A 94 -17.27 -4.95 19.09
N MET A 95 -16.42 -3.99 19.43
CA MET A 95 -16.04 -3.78 20.83
C MET A 95 -17.28 -3.38 21.64
N LYS A 96 -17.34 -3.83 22.89
CA LYS A 96 -18.35 -3.34 23.83
C LYS A 96 -18.13 -1.87 24.14
N THR A 97 -19.21 -1.15 24.42
CA THR A 97 -19.12 0.18 25.02
C THR A 97 -18.69 0.05 26.49
N ASP A 98 -18.25 1.16 27.07
CA ASP A 98 -17.89 1.19 28.49
C ASP A 98 -19.10 0.87 29.36
N GLU A 99 -20.30 1.33 29.00
CA GLU A 99 -21.56 1.04 29.71
C GLU A 99 -21.90 -0.46 29.68
N GLU A 100 -21.75 -1.12 28.52
CA GLU A 100 -21.98 -2.56 28.40
C GLU A 100 -20.98 -3.36 29.25
N LEU A 101 -19.72 -2.91 29.34
CA LEU A 101 -18.71 -3.49 30.22
C LEU A 101 -19.03 -3.27 31.69
N GLN A 102 -19.45 -2.07 32.09
CA GLN A 102 -19.85 -1.76 33.46
C GLN A 102 -21.07 -2.58 33.89
N ALA A 103 -22.06 -2.74 33.01
CA ALA A 103 -23.22 -3.59 33.27
C ALA A 103 -22.81 -5.06 33.49
N ASP A 104 -21.86 -5.57 32.70
CA ASP A 104 -21.31 -6.90 32.91
C ASP A 104 -20.61 -7.04 34.27
N TYR A 105 -19.78 -6.07 34.67
CA TYR A 105 -19.14 -6.08 35.98
C TYR A 105 -20.16 -6.02 37.12
N ALA A 106 -21.17 -5.14 37.00
CA ALA A 106 -22.27 -5.03 37.96
C ALA A 106 -23.08 -6.32 38.09
N SER A 107 -23.17 -7.12 37.01
CA SER A 107 -23.79 -8.46 37.04
C SER A 107 -22.93 -9.55 37.69
N GLY A 108 -21.75 -9.21 38.22
CA GLY A 108 -20.84 -10.14 38.90
C GLY A 108 -19.84 -10.84 37.98
N LYS A 109 -19.78 -10.50 36.68
CA LYS A 109 -18.77 -11.08 35.77
C LYS A 109 -17.39 -10.51 36.07
N ARG A 110 -16.51 -11.34 36.65
CA ARG A 110 -15.13 -10.95 36.99
C ARG A 110 -14.23 -10.69 35.79
N LYS A 111 -14.51 -11.33 34.64
CA LYS A 111 -13.74 -11.21 33.39
C LYS A 111 -14.70 -11.14 32.19
N PRO A 112 -15.36 -10.01 31.95
CA PRO A 112 -16.27 -9.88 30.83
C PRO A 112 -15.55 -9.94 29.50
N THR A 113 -16.20 -10.50 28.48
CA THR A 113 -15.71 -10.43 27.12
C THR A 113 -15.72 -8.97 26.66
N LYS A 114 -14.67 -8.54 25.95
CA LYS A 114 -14.55 -7.15 25.46
C LYS A 114 -15.34 -6.87 24.18
N THR A 115 -15.97 -7.91 23.62
CA THR A 115 -16.61 -7.88 22.31
C THR A 115 -18.03 -8.43 22.39
N VAL A 116 -18.90 -7.91 21.53
CA VAL A 116 -20.22 -8.47 21.23
C VAL A 116 -20.25 -8.90 19.77
N ASN A 117 -21.05 -9.92 19.47
CA ASN A 117 -21.28 -10.42 18.12
C ASN A 117 -22.73 -10.15 17.76
N PHE A 118 -22.98 -9.66 16.55
CA PHE A 118 -24.33 -9.28 16.10
C PHE A 118 -24.74 -9.96 14.79
N LEU A 119 -23.84 -10.68 14.12
CA LEU A 119 -24.16 -11.60 13.03
C LEU A 119 -23.47 -12.95 13.28
N GLU A 120 -24.20 -14.06 13.27
CA GLU A 120 -23.63 -15.40 13.39
C GLU A 120 -24.39 -16.44 12.56
N THR A 121 -23.71 -17.53 12.22
CA THR A 121 -24.40 -18.73 11.75
C THR A 121 -24.80 -19.63 12.91
N ARG A 122 -25.96 -20.27 12.76
CA ARG A 122 -26.35 -21.48 13.48
C ARG A 122 -26.29 -22.64 12.50
N GLY A 123 -25.21 -23.41 12.56
CA GLY A 123 -24.91 -24.51 11.63
C GLY A 123 -24.88 -25.87 12.35
N GLU A 124 -24.01 -26.79 11.94
CA GLU A 124 -23.85 -28.12 12.56
C GLU A 124 -23.68 -28.03 14.08
N GLY A 125 -24.51 -28.79 14.82
CA GLY A 125 -24.56 -28.78 16.29
C GLY A 125 -25.18 -27.51 16.91
N GLY A 126 -25.59 -26.54 16.09
CA GLY A 126 -26.34 -25.37 16.51
C GLY A 126 -27.85 -25.58 16.51
N TYR A 127 -28.57 -24.63 17.09
CA TYR A 127 -30.02 -24.56 17.00
C TYR A 127 -30.48 -23.11 17.02
N PHE A 128 -31.72 -22.86 16.61
CA PHE A 128 -32.39 -21.56 16.77
C PHE A 128 -33.87 -21.76 17.11
N LEU A 129 -34.45 -20.79 17.80
CA LEU A 129 -35.89 -20.75 18.07
C LEU A 129 -36.64 -20.14 16.89
N PHE A 130 -37.85 -20.61 16.65
CA PHE A 130 -38.65 -20.22 15.50
C PHE A 130 -40.15 -20.26 15.84
N PRO A 131 -41.04 -19.61 15.05
CA PRO A 131 -42.49 -19.71 15.24
C PRO A 131 -42.94 -21.19 15.20
N PRO A 132 -43.79 -21.66 16.12
CA PRO A 132 -44.68 -20.89 17.00
C PRO A 132 -44.11 -20.46 18.37
N SER A 133 -42.79 -20.54 18.60
CA SER A 133 -42.18 -20.09 19.86
C SER A 133 -42.59 -18.65 20.22
N LEU A 134 -42.85 -18.39 21.49
CA LEU A 134 -43.35 -17.12 21.99
C LEU A 134 -42.44 -15.95 21.55
N GLY A 135 -43.06 -14.95 20.91
CA GLY A 135 -42.40 -13.74 20.43
C GLY A 135 -41.67 -13.85 19.09
N TYR A 136 -41.59 -15.05 18.50
CA TYR A 136 -41.06 -15.22 17.14
C TYR A 136 -42.19 -15.11 16.11
N THR A 137 -41.94 -14.39 15.02
CA THR A 137 -42.93 -14.23 13.93
C THR A 137 -42.31 -14.46 12.56
N VAL A 138 -43.15 -14.66 11.54
CA VAL A 138 -42.68 -14.83 10.16
C VAL A 138 -42.61 -13.46 9.48
N HIS A 139 -41.44 -13.09 8.96
CA HIS A 139 -41.23 -11.87 8.18
C HIS A 139 -41.41 -12.13 6.68
N GLN A 140 -40.78 -13.19 6.16
CA GLN A 140 -40.91 -13.64 4.77
C GLN A 140 -41.29 -15.12 4.74
N ASN A 141 -42.50 -15.41 4.25
CA ASN A 141 -43.15 -16.72 4.41
C ASN A 141 -42.90 -17.71 3.25
N ASN A 142 -41.66 -17.85 2.80
CA ASN A 142 -41.29 -18.84 1.78
C ASN A 142 -41.02 -20.22 2.40
N PRO A 143 -41.10 -21.32 1.62
CA PRO A 143 -40.44 -22.58 1.99
C PRO A 143 -38.95 -22.33 2.26
N ILE A 144 -38.33 -23.08 3.17
CA ILE A 144 -36.89 -22.96 3.41
C ILE A 144 -36.17 -23.35 2.11
N PRO A 145 -35.46 -22.40 1.45
CA PRO A 145 -34.84 -22.67 0.16
C PRO A 145 -33.62 -23.58 0.32
N VAL A 146 -33.35 -24.37 -0.72
CA VAL A 146 -32.06 -25.04 -0.91
C VAL A 146 -31.18 -24.14 -1.77
N ILE A 147 -30.01 -23.77 -1.26
CA ILE A 147 -29.04 -22.88 -1.90
C ILE A 147 -27.70 -23.61 -2.07
N THR A 148 -26.93 -23.19 -3.06
CA THR A 148 -25.58 -23.69 -3.31
C THR A 148 -24.61 -23.18 -2.24
N TRP A 149 -23.49 -23.87 -2.07
CA TRP A 149 -22.42 -23.39 -1.20
C TRP A 149 -21.88 -22.02 -1.62
N GLU A 150 -21.86 -21.73 -2.91
CA GLU A 150 -21.39 -20.44 -3.43
C GLU A 150 -22.33 -19.28 -3.06
N GLU A 151 -23.65 -19.49 -3.17
CA GLU A 151 -24.66 -18.55 -2.67
C GLU A 151 -24.52 -18.34 -1.16
N ARG A 152 -24.29 -19.43 -0.40
CA ARG A 152 -24.04 -19.36 1.04
C ARG A 152 -22.79 -18.53 1.35
N CYS A 153 -21.66 -18.82 0.72
CA CYS A 153 -20.43 -18.04 0.88
C CYS A 153 -20.63 -16.56 0.57
N SER A 154 -21.43 -16.25 -0.45
CA SER A 154 -21.75 -14.87 -0.84
C SER A 154 -22.54 -14.10 0.23
N LEU A 155 -23.50 -14.75 0.90
CA LEU A 155 -24.21 -14.18 2.05
C LEU A 155 -23.28 -13.99 3.25
N ILE A 156 -22.43 -14.97 3.52
CA ILE A 156 -21.53 -14.99 4.68
C ILE A 156 -20.46 -13.91 4.56
N ASN A 157 -19.84 -13.77 3.39
CA ASN A 157 -18.81 -12.76 3.15
C ASN A 157 -19.40 -11.34 3.20
N LEU A 158 -20.65 -11.18 2.76
CA LEU A 158 -21.39 -9.92 2.94
C LEU A 158 -21.58 -9.63 4.44
N CYS A 159 -22.02 -10.61 5.24
CA CYS A 159 -22.14 -10.45 6.70
C CYS A 159 -20.80 -10.08 7.35
N GLN A 160 -19.72 -10.77 6.99
CA GLN A 160 -18.39 -10.54 7.53
C GLN A 160 -17.84 -9.14 7.22
N SER A 161 -18.30 -8.52 6.13
CA SER A 161 -17.91 -7.15 5.79
C SER A 161 -18.31 -6.13 6.86
N TYR A 162 -19.36 -6.40 7.64
CA TYR A 162 -19.79 -5.51 8.73
C TYR A 162 -19.02 -5.72 10.04
N CYS A 163 -18.10 -6.69 10.12
CA CYS A 163 -17.30 -6.87 11.32
C CYS A 163 -16.45 -5.62 11.59
N GLU A 164 -16.56 -5.05 12.79
CA GLU A 164 -15.77 -3.89 13.19
C GLU A 164 -14.45 -4.28 13.88
N ILE A 165 -14.40 -5.51 14.42
CA ILE A 165 -13.22 -6.08 15.06
C ILE A 165 -12.36 -6.76 14.00
N THR A 166 -11.48 -5.98 13.37
CA THR A 166 -10.57 -6.56 12.40
C THR A 166 -9.13 -6.17 12.63
N LYS A 167 -8.28 -7.20 12.66
CA LYS A 167 -6.84 -7.02 12.82
C LYS A 167 -6.28 -6.52 11.50
N VAL A 168 -5.72 -5.32 11.48
CA VAL A 168 -5.06 -4.81 10.27
C VAL A 168 -3.63 -5.36 10.23
N ALA A 169 -3.23 -5.88 9.07
CA ALA A 169 -1.87 -6.32 8.80
C ALA A 169 -0.90 -5.16 9.04
N PRO A 170 0.28 -5.42 9.64
CA PRO A 170 1.23 -4.35 9.91
C PRO A 170 1.62 -3.61 8.63
N SER A 171 1.48 -2.29 8.63
CA SER A 171 2.00 -1.45 7.55
C SER A 171 3.51 -1.64 7.41
N PRO A 172 4.06 -1.55 6.20
CA PRO A 172 5.50 -1.39 6.00
C PRO A 172 6.03 -0.25 6.89
N LYS A 173 7.12 -0.51 7.63
CA LYS A 173 7.76 0.50 8.48
C LYS A 173 9.01 1.03 7.80
N LEU A 174 9.15 2.34 7.79
CA LEU A 174 10.38 3.03 7.40
C LEU A 174 11.37 3.02 8.57
N THR A 175 12.67 3.09 8.25
CA THR A 175 13.66 3.41 9.28
C THR A 175 13.51 4.87 9.70
N GLN A 176 13.97 5.22 10.90
CA GLN A 176 13.89 6.59 11.39
C GLN A 176 14.58 7.60 10.44
N THR A 177 15.69 7.20 9.84
CA THR A 177 16.40 8.01 8.85
C THR A 177 15.57 8.23 7.59
N GLN A 178 14.92 7.18 7.06
CA GLN A 178 14.07 7.32 5.88
C GLN A 178 12.83 8.17 6.16
N ASP A 179 12.21 7.97 7.31
CA ASP A 179 11.03 8.73 7.73
C ASP A 179 11.36 10.22 7.93
N SER A 180 12.58 10.52 8.38
CA SER A 180 13.03 11.91 8.60
C SER A 180 13.05 12.77 7.33
N ILE A 181 13.05 12.17 6.14
CA ILE A 181 13.02 12.84 4.82
C ILE A 181 11.64 13.44 4.53
N TYR A 182 10.57 12.83 5.04
CA TYR A 182 9.21 13.12 4.62
C TYR A 182 8.41 13.86 5.69
N THR A 183 7.52 14.76 5.25
CA THR A 183 6.40 15.24 6.07
C THR A 183 5.31 14.17 6.12
N THR A 184 4.99 13.58 4.96
CA THR A 184 4.10 12.42 4.80
C THR A 184 4.83 11.41 3.94
N ASN A 185 5.07 10.21 4.45
CA ASN A 185 5.81 9.21 3.67
C ASN A 185 4.94 8.60 2.54
N PRO A 186 5.55 8.10 1.44
CA PRO A 186 4.83 7.52 0.30
C PRO A 186 3.80 6.44 0.65
N PHE A 187 4.05 5.59 1.66
CA PHE A 187 3.07 4.58 2.06
C PHE A 187 1.85 5.19 2.74
N GLU A 188 2.08 6.15 3.65
CA GLU A 188 1.00 6.87 4.32
C GLU A 188 0.16 7.65 3.32
N ASP A 189 0.81 8.37 2.41
CA ASP A 189 0.16 9.15 1.38
C ASP A 189 -0.69 8.27 0.44
N PHE A 190 -0.12 7.16 -0.02
CA PHE A 190 -0.85 6.17 -0.82
C PHE A 190 -2.04 5.55 -0.07
N ASN A 191 -1.90 5.26 1.23
CA ASN A 191 -3.02 4.76 2.02
C ASN A 191 -4.22 5.73 2.02
N ASN A 192 -3.95 7.03 2.02
CA ASN A 192 -4.97 8.07 2.05
C ASN A 192 -5.56 8.35 0.66
N GLN A 193 -4.71 8.42 -0.36
CA GLN A 193 -5.10 8.89 -1.70
C GLN A 193 -5.49 7.78 -2.69
N CYS A 194 -5.07 6.53 -2.47
CA CYS A 194 -5.28 5.44 -3.43
C CYS A 194 -6.76 5.25 -3.80
N ASP A 195 -7.04 5.14 -5.10
CA ASP A 195 -8.32 4.62 -5.58
C ASP A 195 -8.38 3.10 -5.33
N PRO A 196 -9.28 2.64 -4.44
CA PRO A 196 -9.34 1.24 -4.07
C PRO A 196 -9.85 0.35 -5.22
N VAL A 197 -10.64 0.88 -6.15
CA VAL A 197 -11.16 0.12 -7.29
C VAL A 197 -10.04 -0.11 -8.29
N GLN A 198 -9.33 0.95 -8.66
CA GLN A 198 -8.21 0.86 -9.59
C GLN A 198 -7.11 -0.09 -9.08
N LEU A 199 -6.79 -0.03 -7.78
CA LEU A 199 -5.82 -0.94 -7.17
C LEU A 199 -6.24 -2.40 -7.35
N MET A 200 -7.49 -2.72 -7.07
CA MET A 200 -8.01 -4.09 -7.18
C MET A 200 -8.10 -4.56 -8.63
N GLU A 201 -8.58 -3.71 -9.54
CA GLU A 201 -8.68 -4.02 -10.97
C GLU A 201 -7.31 -4.27 -11.62
N SER A 202 -6.26 -3.56 -11.18
CA SER A 202 -4.88 -3.82 -11.63
C SER A 202 -4.40 -5.26 -11.32
N GLN A 203 -5.04 -5.93 -10.36
CA GLN A 203 -4.76 -7.30 -9.93
C GLN A 203 -5.80 -8.30 -10.44
N GLY A 204 -6.63 -7.91 -11.43
CA GLY A 204 -7.64 -8.76 -12.04
C GLY A 204 -8.92 -8.97 -11.22
N TRP A 205 -9.08 -8.26 -10.11
CA TRP A 205 -10.32 -8.27 -9.35
C TRP A 205 -11.37 -7.43 -10.05
N LYS A 206 -12.64 -7.80 -9.89
CA LYS A 206 -13.77 -7.08 -10.49
C LYS A 206 -14.50 -6.30 -9.41
N PHE A 207 -14.78 -5.02 -9.66
CA PHE A 207 -15.78 -4.29 -8.88
C PHE A 207 -17.10 -5.07 -8.93
N LEU A 208 -17.69 -5.34 -7.77
CA LEU A 208 -18.97 -6.03 -7.66
C LEU A 208 -20.08 -5.01 -7.42
N ARG A 209 -20.07 -4.38 -6.25
CA ARG A 209 -21.11 -3.44 -5.79
C ARG A 209 -20.51 -2.50 -4.75
N GLU A 210 -21.26 -1.45 -4.42
CA GLU A 210 -20.91 -0.54 -3.34
C GLU A 210 -22.14 -0.02 -2.59
N ASN A 211 -21.89 0.46 -1.37
CA ASN A 211 -22.78 1.31 -0.61
C ASN A 211 -21.97 2.44 0.06
N ALA A 212 -22.62 3.19 0.96
CA ALA A 212 -21.99 4.31 1.65
C ALA A 212 -20.78 3.92 2.53
N ARG A 213 -20.67 2.66 2.94
CA ARG A 213 -19.62 2.18 3.85
C ARG A 213 -18.55 1.34 3.16
N PHE A 214 -18.95 0.54 2.17
CA PHE A 214 -18.10 -0.46 1.56
C PHE A 214 -18.13 -0.43 0.04
N ILE A 215 -17.01 -0.87 -0.54
CA ILE A 215 -16.92 -1.33 -1.92
C ILE A 215 -16.63 -2.83 -1.86
N TRP A 216 -17.30 -3.63 -2.66
CA TRP A 216 -17.09 -5.08 -2.70
C TRP A 216 -16.52 -5.52 -4.03
N PHE A 217 -15.72 -6.58 -3.99
CA PHE A 217 -15.00 -7.11 -5.14
C PHE A 217 -15.19 -8.62 -5.28
N THR A 218 -15.18 -9.08 -6.53
CA THR A 218 -15.10 -10.49 -6.91
C THR A 218 -13.68 -10.83 -7.30
N ARG A 219 -13.14 -11.94 -6.77
CA ARG A 219 -11.78 -12.39 -7.05
C ARG A 219 -11.60 -12.84 -8.50
N PRO A 220 -10.37 -12.83 -9.04
CA PRO A 220 -10.06 -13.45 -10.34
C PRO A 220 -10.54 -14.91 -10.41
N GLY A 221 -11.08 -15.32 -11.56
CA GLY A 221 -11.55 -16.69 -11.80
C GLY A 221 -12.89 -17.05 -11.15
N LYS A 222 -13.59 -16.09 -10.53
CA LYS A 222 -14.96 -16.23 -10.03
C LYS A 222 -15.88 -15.27 -10.77
N GLU A 223 -17.08 -15.73 -11.14
CA GLU A 223 -18.03 -14.94 -11.93
C GLU A 223 -18.80 -13.91 -11.07
N ASP A 224 -19.32 -14.33 -9.93
CA ASP A 224 -20.16 -13.48 -9.06
C ASP A 224 -19.97 -13.83 -7.58
N GLY A 225 -20.19 -12.84 -6.70
CA GLY A 225 -20.17 -13.01 -5.24
C GLY A 225 -19.01 -12.33 -4.52
N VAL A 226 -19.30 -11.81 -3.32
CA VAL A 226 -18.33 -11.06 -2.49
C VAL A 226 -17.12 -11.93 -2.15
N SER A 227 -15.94 -11.47 -2.53
CA SER A 227 -14.64 -12.10 -2.23
C SER A 227 -13.70 -11.18 -1.46
N ALA A 228 -13.90 -9.87 -1.56
CA ALA A 228 -13.25 -8.87 -0.73
C ALA A 228 -14.18 -7.67 -0.51
N SER A 229 -13.89 -6.87 0.51
CA SER A 229 -14.50 -5.56 0.71
C SER A 229 -13.45 -4.50 1.01
N PHE A 230 -13.78 -3.25 0.76
CA PHE A 230 -12.99 -2.09 1.15
C PHE A 230 -13.86 -1.18 2.01
N ASN A 231 -13.47 -1.00 3.27
CA ASN A 231 -14.13 -0.06 4.18
C ASN A 231 -13.64 1.37 3.88
N ARG A 232 -14.58 2.24 3.48
CA ARG A 232 -14.28 3.62 3.06
C ARG A 232 -13.72 4.49 4.18
N GLU A 233 -14.30 4.39 5.36
CA GLU A 233 -13.92 5.19 6.54
C GLU A 233 -12.54 4.75 7.07
N LYS A 234 -12.35 3.44 7.25
CA LYS A 234 -11.11 2.89 7.81
C LYS A 234 -9.97 2.82 6.79
N ARG A 235 -10.27 2.95 5.49
CA ARG A 235 -9.34 2.74 4.37
C ARG A 235 -8.63 1.38 4.46
N VAL A 236 -9.41 0.32 4.66
CA VAL A 236 -8.91 -1.05 4.86
C VAL A 236 -9.66 -2.02 3.96
N PHE A 237 -8.92 -2.84 3.23
CA PHE A 237 -9.41 -4.00 2.50
C PHE A 237 -9.55 -5.21 3.43
N PHE A 238 -10.61 -6.00 3.28
CA PHE A 238 -10.76 -7.33 3.85
C PHE A 238 -10.88 -8.34 2.72
N ILE A 239 -10.06 -9.39 2.79
CA ILE A 239 -10.03 -10.46 1.79
C ILE A 239 -10.67 -11.69 2.43
N PHE A 240 -11.79 -12.15 1.89
CA PHE A 240 -12.56 -13.27 2.46
C PHE A 240 -12.25 -14.61 1.77
N THR A 241 -11.33 -14.61 0.82
CA THR A 241 -11.00 -15.75 -0.02
C THR A 241 -9.64 -16.33 0.35
N THR A 242 -9.58 -17.66 0.44
CA THR A 242 -8.33 -18.43 0.57
C THR A 242 -7.58 -18.61 -0.74
N SER A 243 -8.15 -18.21 -1.88
CA SER A 243 -7.51 -18.31 -3.20
C SER A 243 -6.46 -17.21 -3.46
N THR A 244 -5.94 -16.57 -2.42
CA THR A 244 -4.80 -15.66 -2.48
C THR A 244 -3.81 -16.01 -1.37
N ASP A 245 -2.57 -15.54 -1.49
CA ASP A 245 -1.55 -15.72 -0.44
C ASP A 245 -1.75 -14.80 0.79
N LEU A 246 -2.87 -14.09 0.85
CA LEU A 246 -3.19 -13.18 1.95
C LEU A 246 -3.89 -13.91 3.10
N ASP A 247 -3.66 -13.42 4.33
CA ASP A 247 -4.33 -13.89 5.54
C ASP A 247 -5.76 -13.35 5.58
N GLU A 248 -6.73 -14.22 5.30
CA GLU A 248 -8.18 -13.92 5.33
C GLU A 248 -8.69 -13.41 6.68
N LYS A 249 -7.89 -13.53 7.76
CA LYS A 249 -8.24 -13.05 9.10
C LYS A 249 -7.76 -11.61 9.34
N ARG A 250 -7.19 -10.94 8.32
CA ARG A 250 -6.64 -9.60 8.44
C ARG A 250 -7.20 -8.63 7.43
N GLY A 251 -7.24 -7.37 7.84
CA GLY A 251 -7.41 -6.24 6.95
C GLY A 251 -6.09 -5.73 6.40
N TYR A 252 -6.11 -5.11 5.23
CA TYR A 252 -4.92 -4.58 4.57
C TYR A 252 -5.14 -3.11 4.23
N LYS A 253 -4.22 -2.23 4.63
CA LYS A 253 -4.20 -0.86 4.10
C LYS A 253 -3.77 -0.89 2.62
N PRO A 254 -4.14 0.09 1.79
CA PRO A 254 -3.81 0.11 0.36
C PRO A 254 -2.33 -0.13 0.06
N ALA A 255 -1.41 0.52 0.77
CA ALA A 255 0.03 0.36 0.57
C ALA A 255 0.52 -1.03 0.92
N THR A 256 -0.04 -1.64 1.98
CA THR A 256 0.28 -3.03 2.33
C THR A 256 -0.22 -3.96 1.24
N LEU A 257 -1.48 -3.80 0.80
CA LEU A 257 -2.06 -4.64 -0.24
C LEU A 257 -1.29 -4.51 -1.56
N PHE A 258 -0.93 -3.29 -1.94
CA PHE A 258 -0.11 -3.00 -3.12
C PHE A 258 1.27 -3.70 -3.04
N ALA A 259 1.94 -3.65 -1.88
CA ALA A 259 3.20 -4.35 -1.72
C ALA A 259 3.05 -5.88 -1.83
N GLU A 260 2.00 -6.45 -1.25
CA GLU A 260 1.74 -7.90 -1.34
C GLU A 260 1.40 -8.33 -2.77
N PHE A 261 0.47 -7.66 -3.43
CA PHE A 261 -0.02 -8.05 -4.76
C PHE A 261 0.95 -7.69 -5.89
N THR A 262 1.46 -6.45 -5.94
CA THR A 262 2.28 -5.98 -7.07
C THR A 262 3.74 -6.42 -6.94
N HIS A 263 4.25 -6.52 -5.71
CA HIS A 263 5.67 -6.73 -5.45
C HIS A 263 5.98 -7.99 -4.65
N ASN A 264 5.01 -8.92 -4.51
CA ASN A 264 5.19 -10.17 -3.78
C ASN A 264 5.75 -9.97 -2.36
N GLY A 265 5.29 -8.91 -1.69
CA GLY A 265 5.72 -8.51 -0.34
C GLY A 265 7.02 -7.70 -0.29
N ASP A 266 7.68 -7.39 -1.42
CA ASP A 266 8.86 -6.50 -1.44
C ASP A 266 8.47 -5.04 -1.21
N LYS A 267 8.53 -4.66 0.06
CA LYS A 267 8.25 -3.31 0.55
C LYS A 267 9.23 -2.27 -0.02
N LYS A 268 10.48 -2.62 -0.33
CA LYS A 268 11.43 -1.65 -0.89
C LYS A 268 11.10 -1.35 -2.35
N ALA A 269 10.74 -2.37 -3.13
CA ALA A 269 10.26 -2.19 -4.50
C ALA A 269 8.97 -1.35 -4.52
N ALA A 270 8.00 -1.71 -3.67
CA ALA A 270 6.75 -0.96 -3.54
C ALA A 270 6.98 0.52 -3.19
N PHE A 271 7.86 0.80 -2.24
CA PHE A 271 8.17 2.18 -1.86
C PHE A 271 8.75 2.99 -3.02
N ARG A 272 9.67 2.41 -3.81
CA ARG A 272 10.25 3.08 -4.98
C ARG A 272 9.21 3.35 -6.05
N GLU A 273 8.32 2.40 -6.33
CA GLU A 273 7.25 2.59 -7.31
C GLU A 273 6.28 3.69 -6.87
N LEU A 274 5.93 3.75 -5.58
CA LEU A 274 5.09 4.83 -5.04
C LEU A 274 5.76 6.20 -5.16
N VAL A 275 7.07 6.32 -4.92
CA VAL A 275 7.81 7.57 -5.15
C VAL A 275 7.77 7.98 -6.62
N GLN A 276 7.93 7.03 -7.55
CA GLN A 276 7.81 7.30 -8.99
C GLN A 276 6.38 7.64 -9.42
N GLY A 277 5.38 7.11 -8.71
CA GLY A 277 3.99 7.51 -8.83
C GLY A 277 3.66 8.88 -8.24
N GLY A 278 4.63 9.58 -7.66
CA GLY A 278 4.45 10.90 -7.07
C GLY A 278 3.90 10.90 -5.65
N PHE A 279 3.82 9.74 -4.98
CA PHE A 279 3.32 9.66 -3.60
C PHE A 279 4.35 10.12 -2.57
N GLY A 280 3.85 10.73 -1.50
CA GLY A 280 4.63 11.25 -0.39
C GLY A 280 4.98 12.73 -0.56
N GLN A 281 5.33 13.37 0.54
CA GLN A 281 5.73 14.77 0.58
C GLN A 281 7.08 14.88 1.27
N VAL A 282 8.10 15.28 0.53
CA VAL A 282 9.46 15.50 1.06
C VAL A 282 9.49 16.83 1.85
N LYS A 283 10.29 16.89 2.91
CA LYS A 283 10.47 18.15 3.67
C LYS A 283 11.25 19.15 2.83
N ARG A 284 10.81 20.41 2.82
CA ARG A 284 11.41 21.50 2.02
C ARG A 284 12.93 21.63 2.17
N ASN A 285 13.46 21.56 3.39
CA ASN A 285 14.91 21.65 3.63
C ASN A 285 15.67 20.45 3.05
N VAL A 286 15.04 19.27 3.04
CA VAL A 286 15.61 18.06 2.45
C VAL A 286 15.55 18.14 0.92
N GLU A 287 14.44 18.64 0.35
CA GLU A 287 14.33 18.90 -1.10
C GLU A 287 15.45 19.81 -1.59
N GLN A 288 15.68 20.95 -0.93
CA GLN A 288 16.75 21.88 -1.29
C GLN A 288 18.13 21.21 -1.33
N SER A 289 18.44 20.37 -0.33
CA SER A 289 19.71 19.63 -0.30
C SER A 289 19.79 18.57 -1.41
N LEU A 290 18.70 17.85 -1.67
CA LEU A 290 18.66 16.80 -2.69
C LEU A 290 18.69 17.37 -4.11
N VAL A 291 18.04 18.51 -4.37
CA VAL A 291 18.10 19.22 -5.65
C VAL A 291 19.53 19.60 -6.00
N LYS A 292 20.27 20.24 -5.07
CA LYS A 292 21.68 20.59 -5.29
C LYS A 292 22.53 19.36 -5.64
N LYS A 293 22.34 18.26 -4.88
CA LYS A 293 23.03 16.99 -5.15
C LYS A 293 22.67 16.40 -6.50
N ALA A 294 21.40 16.47 -6.91
CA ALA A 294 20.93 15.98 -8.19
C ALA A 294 21.60 16.72 -9.37
N VAL A 295 21.72 18.05 -9.25
CA VAL A 295 22.42 18.90 -10.24
C VAL A 295 23.89 18.52 -10.34
N ILE A 296 24.61 18.43 -9.22
CA ILE A 296 26.04 18.07 -9.19
C ILE A 296 26.28 16.69 -9.80
N ASN A 297 25.39 15.73 -9.53
CA ASN A 297 25.49 14.38 -10.07
C ASN A 297 24.98 14.27 -11.52
N GLY A 298 24.58 15.37 -12.16
CA GLY A 298 24.09 15.37 -13.54
C GLY A 298 22.83 14.52 -13.76
N GLN A 299 21.96 14.43 -12.75
CA GLN A 299 20.70 13.68 -12.89
C GLN A 299 19.80 14.33 -13.93
N ALA A 300 19.09 13.53 -14.73
CA ALA A 300 18.18 14.06 -15.75
C ALA A 300 16.87 14.62 -15.17
N ALA A 301 16.45 14.13 -14.00
CA ALA A 301 15.24 14.55 -13.32
C ALA A 301 15.34 14.23 -11.81
N ILE A 302 14.57 14.98 -11.02
CA ILE A 302 14.34 14.70 -9.59
C ILE A 302 13.04 13.89 -9.40
N PRO A 303 12.86 13.23 -8.24
CA PRO A 303 11.67 12.42 -8.00
C PRO A 303 10.36 13.19 -8.18
N PRO A 304 9.31 12.56 -8.75
CA PRO A 304 8.04 13.24 -9.05
C PRO A 304 7.30 13.78 -7.83
N ASN A 305 7.56 13.22 -6.65
CA ASN A 305 6.97 13.61 -5.37
C ASN A 305 7.65 14.82 -4.71
N PHE A 306 8.58 15.48 -5.40
CA PHE A 306 9.11 16.78 -5.01
C PHE A 306 8.11 17.89 -5.35
N SER A 307 8.14 18.97 -4.57
CA SER A 307 7.35 20.18 -4.81
C SER A 307 7.64 20.79 -6.18
N GLU A 308 6.66 21.53 -6.72
CA GLU A 308 6.83 22.24 -7.99
C GLU A 308 7.94 23.30 -7.87
N GLU A 309 8.05 23.96 -6.72
CA GLU A 309 9.15 24.89 -6.45
C GLU A 309 10.52 24.21 -6.51
N ALA A 310 10.64 22.97 -6.03
CA ALA A 310 11.88 22.21 -6.12
C ALA A 310 12.21 21.79 -7.55
N LYS A 311 11.19 21.50 -8.38
CA LYS A 311 11.37 21.19 -9.81
C LYS A 311 11.83 22.41 -10.60
N GLU A 312 11.22 23.57 -10.35
CA GLU A 312 11.64 24.85 -10.95
C GLU A 312 13.07 25.21 -10.55
N GLU A 313 13.41 25.07 -9.27
CA GLU A 313 14.76 25.35 -8.77
C GLU A 313 15.79 24.37 -9.34
N PHE A 314 15.45 23.09 -9.49
CA PHE A 314 16.30 22.11 -10.15
C PHE A 314 16.59 22.49 -11.59
N GLN A 315 15.59 22.93 -12.35
CA GLN A 315 15.78 23.38 -13.73
C GLN A 315 16.70 24.61 -13.79
N ARG A 316 16.42 25.62 -12.95
CA ARG A 316 17.23 26.86 -12.87
C ARG A 316 18.69 26.56 -12.51
N LEU A 317 18.91 25.74 -11.49
CA LEU A 317 20.26 25.37 -11.06
C LEU A 317 20.96 24.49 -12.09
N SER A 318 20.26 23.59 -12.77
CA SER A 318 20.85 22.77 -13.85
C SER A 318 21.33 23.62 -15.02
N GLU A 319 20.56 24.64 -15.42
CA GLU A 319 20.94 25.59 -16.47
C GLU A 319 22.14 26.45 -16.04
N GLN A 320 22.10 27.00 -14.83
CA GLN A 320 23.22 27.77 -14.28
C GLN A 320 24.49 26.91 -14.18
N PHE A 321 24.36 25.68 -13.70
CA PHE A 321 25.47 24.74 -13.54
C PHE A 321 26.07 24.32 -14.88
N ALA A 322 25.25 24.08 -15.91
CA ALA A 322 25.71 23.78 -17.26
C ALA A 322 26.43 24.98 -17.93
N GLN A 323 26.01 26.20 -17.64
CA GLN A 323 26.69 27.42 -18.12
C GLN A 323 28.06 27.61 -17.46
N MET A 324 28.17 27.38 -16.14
CA MET A 324 29.45 27.47 -15.41
C MET A 324 30.40 26.32 -15.77
N HIS A 325 29.86 25.16 -16.14
CA HIS A 325 30.62 23.95 -16.43
C HIS A 325 30.32 23.41 -17.83
N PRO A 326 30.70 24.14 -18.91
CA PRO A 326 30.32 23.81 -20.28
C PRO A 326 30.89 22.48 -20.79
N TYR A 327 31.92 21.95 -20.13
CA TYR A 327 32.57 20.69 -20.48
C TYR A 327 32.20 19.56 -19.51
N GLY A 328 31.15 19.76 -18.70
CA GLY A 328 30.78 18.88 -17.60
C GLY A 328 31.62 19.14 -16.35
N VAL A 329 31.45 18.29 -15.34
CA VAL A 329 32.17 18.34 -14.07
C VAL A 329 32.91 17.04 -13.82
N PHE A 330 33.95 17.10 -13.00
CA PHE A 330 34.75 15.92 -12.66
C PHE A 330 34.64 15.52 -11.18
N TRP A 331 33.68 16.06 -10.44
CA TRP A 331 33.39 15.68 -9.06
C TRP A 331 31.94 15.18 -8.93
N GLN A 332 31.71 14.27 -7.99
CA GLN A 332 30.39 13.69 -7.72
C GLN A 332 30.33 13.12 -6.31
N TYR A 333 29.11 12.89 -5.80
CA TYR A 333 28.91 12.14 -4.57
C TYR A 333 28.85 10.63 -4.84
N ASP A 334 29.58 9.83 -4.06
CA ASP A 334 29.49 8.37 -4.08
C ASP A 334 28.21 7.85 -3.39
N GLU A 335 28.01 6.52 -3.41
CA GLU A 335 26.87 5.85 -2.76
C GLU A 335 26.81 6.07 -1.24
N ASN A 336 27.93 6.42 -0.62
CA ASN A 336 28.05 6.74 0.80
C ASN A 336 27.96 8.25 1.08
N HIS A 337 27.55 9.04 0.09
CA HIS A 337 27.45 10.50 0.13
C HIS A 337 28.79 11.21 0.39
N LYS A 338 29.92 10.64 -0.03
CA LYS A 338 31.24 11.28 0.01
C LYS A 338 31.60 11.88 -1.34
N MET A 339 32.16 13.09 -1.32
CA MET A 339 32.65 13.76 -2.52
C MET A 339 33.90 13.06 -3.07
N GLN A 340 33.93 12.78 -4.37
CA GLN A 340 35.04 12.16 -5.07
C GLN A 340 35.29 12.78 -6.45
N ILE A 341 36.51 12.61 -6.98
CA ILE A 341 36.87 13.05 -8.34
C ILE A 341 36.82 11.86 -9.31
N SER A 342 36.09 12.02 -10.41
CA SER A 342 36.09 11.10 -11.55
C SER A 342 37.30 11.40 -12.44
N ARG A 343 38.19 10.41 -12.59
CA ARG A 343 39.38 10.55 -13.45
C ARG A 343 39.02 10.74 -14.92
N GLU A 344 38.00 10.02 -15.39
CA GLU A 344 37.57 10.06 -16.79
C GLU A 344 37.04 11.44 -17.14
N ASP A 345 36.13 11.96 -16.31
CA ASP A 345 35.58 13.29 -16.50
C ASP A 345 36.64 14.38 -16.30
N PHE A 346 37.58 14.20 -15.38
CA PHE A 346 38.72 15.10 -15.21
C PHE A 346 39.54 15.22 -16.49
N LEU A 347 39.85 14.10 -17.14
CA LEU A 347 40.57 14.08 -18.41
C LEU A 347 39.74 14.68 -19.56
N ASN A 348 38.43 14.44 -19.57
CA ASN A 348 37.53 15.02 -20.55
C ASN A 348 37.46 16.55 -20.42
N VAL A 349 37.29 17.08 -19.20
CA VAL A 349 37.32 18.52 -18.94
C VAL A 349 38.69 19.10 -19.32
N ALA A 350 39.78 18.46 -18.90
CA ALA A 350 41.14 18.91 -19.25
C ALA A 350 41.34 18.97 -20.77
N LYS A 351 40.86 17.96 -21.50
CA LYS A 351 40.88 17.90 -22.95
C LYS A 351 40.14 19.09 -23.58
N ASN A 352 38.93 19.39 -23.13
CA ASN A 352 38.12 20.46 -23.69
C ASN A 352 38.61 21.86 -23.28
N LEU A 353 39.32 21.99 -22.16
CA LEU A 353 40.08 23.18 -21.79
C LEU A 353 41.39 23.36 -22.59
N GLY A 354 41.68 22.46 -23.53
CA GLY A 354 42.84 22.55 -24.41
C GLY A 354 44.12 21.91 -23.86
N PHE A 355 44.09 21.22 -22.71
CA PHE A 355 45.29 20.60 -22.15
C PHE A 355 45.69 19.33 -22.91
N ARG A 356 46.96 19.22 -23.26
CA ARG A 356 47.54 18.07 -23.97
C ARG A 356 48.93 17.72 -23.42
N SER A 357 49.44 16.54 -23.77
CA SER A 357 50.84 16.15 -23.56
C SER A 357 51.65 16.35 -24.84
N TYR A 358 52.84 16.94 -24.71
CA TYR A 358 53.80 17.11 -25.80
C TYR A 358 55.24 17.03 -25.28
N LYS A 359 56.04 16.12 -25.86
CA LYS A 359 57.44 15.89 -25.48
C LYS A 359 57.68 15.83 -23.96
N GLN A 360 56.85 15.04 -23.25
CA GLN A 360 56.87 14.87 -21.79
C GLN A 360 56.58 16.12 -20.95
N ALA A 361 56.01 17.16 -21.56
CA ALA A 361 55.49 18.34 -20.87
C ALA A 361 53.99 18.47 -21.10
N ALA A 362 53.30 19.16 -20.20
CA ALA A 362 51.94 19.62 -20.46
C ALA A 362 51.96 20.90 -21.29
N ILE A 363 50.97 21.02 -22.16
CA ILE A 363 50.70 22.23 -22.93
C ILE A 363 49.23 22.59 -22.81
N GLN A 364 48.89 23.85 -23.11
CA GLN A 364 47.52 24.31 -23.25
C GLN A 364 47.32 24.95 -24.62
N ILE A 365 46.26 24.54 -25.31
CA ILE A 365 45.82 25.13 -26.56
C ILE A 365 44.84 26.27 -26.24
N ASN A 366 45.27 27.50 -26.49
CA ASN A 366 44.50 28.72 -26.26
C ASN A 366 44.17 29.39 -27.60
N GLY A 367 43.09 28.92 -28.23
CA GLY A 367 42.70 29.39 -29.56
C GLY A 367 43.74 29.00 -30.63
N LYS A 368 44.56 29.97 -31.05
CA LYS A 368 45.65 29.75 -32.04
C LYS A 368 47.02 29.58 -31.40
N PHE A 369 47.12 29.71 -30.08
CA PHE A 369 48.39 29.64 -29.34
C PHE A 369 48.51 28.32 -28.61
N VAL A 370 49.75 27.85 -28.48
CA VAL A 370 50.10 26.62 -27.77
C VAL A 370 51.19 26.96 -26.76
N ASP A 371 50.80 26.99 -25.49
CA ASP A 371 51.69 27.39 -24.41
C ASP A 371 52.17 26.15 -23.65
N ARG A 372 53.47 26.09 -23.37
CA ARG A 372 54.01 25.08 -22.45
C ARG A 372 53.69 25.52 -21.02
N ILE A 373 53.10 24.62 -20.24
CA ILE A 373 52.71 24.89 -18.86
C ILE A 373 53.42 23.92 -17.92
N ASP A 374 53.75 24.40 -16.72
CA ASP A 374 54.24 23.52 -15.67
C ASP A 374 53.09 22.76 -14.98
N VAL A 375 53.45 21.76 -14.20
CA VAL A 375 52.52 20.85 -13.54
C VAL A 375 51.62 21.57 -12.52
N MET A 376 52.16 22.57 -11.81
CA MET A 376 51.40 23.31 -10.81
C MET A 376 50.34 24.17 -11.50
N THR A 377 50.73 24.89 -12.55
CA THR A 377 49.80 25.70 -13.36
C THR A 377 48.68 24.85 -13.98
N PHE A 378 48.96 23.63 -14.44
CA PHE A 378 47.92 22.70 -14.93
C PHE A 378 46.88 22.38 -13.83
N PHE A 379 47.34 21.96 -12.66
CA PHE A 379 46.42 21.60 -11.57
C PHE A 379 45.72 22.83 -10.96
N ASP A 380 46.33 24.01 -10.96
CA ASP A 380 45.70 25.25 -10.53
C ASP A 380 44.60 25.68 -11.52
N ASN A 381 44.82 25.53 -12.83
CA ASN A 381 43.78 25.77 -13.84
C ASN A 381 42.61 24.80 -13.68
N MET A 382 42.90 23.50 -13.50
CA MET A 382 41.87 22.50 -13.26
C MET A 382 41.10 22.76 -11.95
N LYS A 383 41.78 23.26 -10.91
CA LYS A 383 41.13 23.69 -9.67
C LYS A 383 40.26 24.93 -9.88
N GLY A 384 40.72 25.87 -10.69
CA GLY A 384 39.98 27.09 -11.06
C GLY A 384 38.71 26.82 -11.87
N TYR A 385 38.60 25.65 -12.50
CA TYR A 385 37.37 25.19 -13.15
C TYR A 385 36.26 24.79 -12.14
N ILE A 386 36.59 24.58 -10.86
CA ILE A 386 35.61 24.30 -9.81
C ILE A 386 34.94 25.62 -9.41
N GLN A 387 33.77 25.91 -9.99
CA GLN A 387 32.98 27.13 -9.73
C GLN A 387 31.77 26.83 -8.85
N GLU A 388 32.02 26.48 -7.58
CA GLU A 388 30.97 26.21 -6.58
C GLU A 388 30.80 27.41 -5.64
N GLU A 389 29.56 27.90 -5.51
CA GLU A 389 29.22 29.07 -4.70
C GLU A 389 29.05 28.71 -3.21
N GLU A 390 28.61 27.49 -2.90
CA GLU A 390 28.42 27.05 -1.52
C GLU A 390 29.76 26.68 -0.88
N ALA A 391 30.22 27.50 0.07
CA ALA A 391 31.56 27.39 0.66
C ALA A 391 31.89 26.00 1.24
N ASP A 392 30.91 25.34 1.87
CA ASP A 392 31.10 23.99 2.43
C ASP A 392 31.26 22.94 1.33
N VAL A 393 30.44 23.01 0.27
CA VAL A 393 30.52 22.11 -0.88
C VAL A 393 31.83 22.35 -1.65
N TYR A 394 32.20 23.60 -1.90
CA TYR A 394 33.46 23.98 -2.52
C TYR A 394 34.66 23.40 -1.76
N LYS A 395 34.64 23.51 -0.42
CA LYS A 395 35.68 22.93 0.45
C LYS A 395 35.75 21.41 0.32
N ASP A 396 34.62 20.73 0.28
CA ASP A 396 34.57 19.28 0.10
C ASP A 396 35.11 18.83 -1.26
N ILE A 397 34.76 19.54 -2.34
CA ILE A 397 35.29 19.29 -3.69
C ILE A 397 36.81 19.51 -3.69
N CYS A 398 37.30 20.63 -3.14
CA CYS A 398 38.72 20.91 -3.05
C CYS A 398 39.48 19.85 -2.25
N ASN A 399 38.93 19.38 -1.13
CA ASN A 399 39.56 18.31 -0.35
C ASN A 399 39.62 16.98 -1.12
N ALA A 400 38.57 16.65 -1.88
CA ALA A 400 38.56 15.48 -2.76
C ALA A 400 39.58 15.63 -3.90
N TYR A 401 39.69 16.84 -4.45
CA TYR A 401 40.62 17.23 -5.49
C TYR A 401 42.09 17.08 -5.06
N GLU A 402 42.47 17.61 -3.90
CA GLU A 402 43.84 17.47 -3.38
C GLU A 402 44.23 16.00 -3.16
N LYS A 403 43.31 15.18 -2.63
CA LYS A 403 43.51 13.74 -2.47
C LYS A 403 43.66 13.03 -3.83
N PHE A 404 42.88 13.45 -4.82
CA PHE A 404 42.97 12.92 -6.18
C PHE A 404 44.31 13.25 -6.83
N ILE A 405 44.79 14.49 -6.72
CA ILE A 405 46.10 14.88 -7.24
C ILE A 405 47.22 14.10 -6.54
N GLN A 406 47.17 14.01 -5.21
CA GLN A 406 48.18 13.29 -4.43
C GLN A 406 48.31 11.83 -4.88
N SER A 407 47.20 11.18 -5.23
CA SER A 407 47.16 9.76 -5.60
C SER A 407 47.34 9.50 -7.10
N SER A 408 46.85 10.38 -7.97
CA SER A 408 46.75 10.15 -9.42
C SER A 408 47.49 11.19 -10.27
N GLY A 409 47.92 12.31 -9.70
CA GLY A 409 48.46 13.46 -10.45
C GLY A 409 49.67 13.12 -11.31
N LYS A 410 50.69 12.45 -10.74
CA LYS A 410 51.86 11.99 -11.50
C LYS A 410 51.47 11.09 -12.67
N PHE A 411 50.59 10.12 -12.42
CA PHE A 411 50.14 9.18 -13.46
C PHE A 411 49.40 9.89 -14.59
N ILE A 412 48.61 10.93 -14.27
CA ILE A 412 47.88 11.73 -15.25
C ILE A 412 48.85 12.45 -16.19
N MET A 413 49.82 13.16 -15.61
CA MET A 413 50.80 13.94 -16.37
C MET A 413 51.67 13.05 -17.25
N ASP A 414 52.10 11.90 -16.72
CA ASP A 414 53.05 11.03 -17.39
C ASP A 414 52.36 10.20 -18.51
N ASN A 415 51.08 9.84 -18.37
CA ASN A 415 50.48 8.77 -19.18
C ASN A 415 49.07 8.99 -19.72
N ARG A 416 48.32 10.01 -19.26
CA ARG A 416 46.87 10.06 -19.52
C ARG A 416 46.37 11.30 -20.23
N LEU A 417 47.12 12.40 -20.25
CA LEU A 417 46.76 13.56 -21.06
C LEU A 417 46.77 13.19 -22.55
N GLU A 418 45.74 13.62 -23.28
CA GLU A 418 45.66 13.42 -24.73
C GLU A 418 46.89 14.00 -25.42
N ARG A 419 47.45 13.29 -26.40
CA ARG A 419 48.67 13.73 -27.08
C ARG A 419 48.37 14.88 -28.02
N PHE A 420 49.26 15.86 -28.04
CA PHE A 420 49.23 16.92 -29.03
C PHE A 420 49.84 16.44 -30.35
N ASP A 421 49.17 16.77 -31.46
CA ASP A 421 49.69 16.61 -32.81
C ASP A 421 50.23 17.96 -33.28
N ASP A 422 51.52 18.01 -33.60
CA ASP A 422 52.23 19.23 -34.00
C ASP A 422 52.42 19.35 -35.51
N SER A 423 51.77 18.49 -36.32
CA SER A 423 51.91 18.48 -37.78
C SER A 423 51.64 19.85 -38.44
N ASP A 424 50.72 20.62 -37.86
CA ASP A 424 50.23 21.89 -38.41
C ASP A 424 50.77 23.12 -37.65
N CYS A 425 51.74 22.94 -36.76
CA CYS A 425 52.31 24.02 -35.96
C CYS A 425 53.42 24.77 -36.71
N ILE A 426 53.37 26.10 -36.67
CA ILE A 426 54.48 26.97 -37.04
C ILE A 426 55.15 27.42 -35.74
N TYR A 427 56.44 27.12 -35.59
CA TYR A 427 57.21 27.53 -34.42
C TYR A 427 57.65 28.98 -34.57
N ASP A 428 57.38 29.81 -33.54
CA ASP A 428 57.98 31.13 -33.45
C ASP A 428 59.46 30.99 -33.09
N THR A 429 60.35 31.51 -33.93
CA THR A 429 61.81 31.45 -33.75
C THR A 429 62.37 32.62 -32.92
N ALA A 430 61.53 33.40 -32.24
CA ALA A 430 61.96 34.63 -31.56
C ALA A 430 62.61 34.48 -30.16
N ASP A 431 62.62 33.30 -29.53
CA ASP A 431 63.28 33.07 -28.24
C ASP A 431 64.16 31.80 -28.25
N CYS A 432 65.24 31.83 -29.03
CA CYS A 432 66.40 30.92 -28.86
C CYS A 432 67.47 31.55 -27.98
#